data_AF-A0ABD5DGX9-F1
#
_entry.id   AF-A0ABD5DGX9-F1
#
_cell.length_a   1.000
_cell.length_b   1.000
_cell.length_c   1.000
_cell.angle_alpha   90.00
_cell.angle_beta   90.00
_cell.angle_gamma   90.00
#
_symmetry.space_group_name_H-M   'P 1'
#
loop_
_entity.id
_entity.type
_entity.pdbx_description
1 polymer ?
#
loop_
_entity_poly.entity_id
_entity_poly.type
_entity_poly.pdbx_seq_one_letter_code
_entity_poly.pdbx_strand_id
1 'polypeptide(L)'
;ITTMGVIVGADMPMFLGSMIAGPLGGYCIKKFDNWVDGKIKSGFEMLVNNFSAGIIGMILAILAFLGIGPAVEVLSKILAAGVNFMV
;
A
#
# COMPACT_ATOMS: atom_id res chain seq x y z
N ILE A 1 2.82 7.09 -1.89
CA ILE A 1 1.61 7.01 -2.74
C ILE A 1 0.65 5.94 -2.21
N THR A 2 1.05 4.67 -2.13
CA THR A 2 0.23 3.56 -1.61
C THR A 2 -0.39 3.82 -0.22
N THR A 3 0.39 4.31 0.74
CA THR A 3 -0.09 4.68 2.08
C THR A 3 -1.17 5.76 2.06
N MET A 4 -1.02 6.77 1.20
CA MET A 4 -2.02 7.83 1.04
C MET A 4 -3.32 7.28 0.44
N GLY A 5 -3.23 6.32 -0.49
CA GLY A 5 -4.42 5.64 -1.04
C GLY A 5 -5.25 4.91 0.02
N VAL A 6 -4.59 4.32 1.02
CA VAL A 6 -5.27 3.64 2.14
C VAL A 6 -5.90 4.62 3.13
N ILE A 7 -5.24 5.75 3.40
CA ILE A 7 -5.73 6.74 4.37
C ILE A 7 -6.89 7.56 3.78
N VAL A 8 -6.78 7.99 2.52
CA VAL A 8 -7.76 8.89 1.88
C VAL A 8 -8.97 8.13 1.36
N GLY A 9 -8.83 6.83 1.05
CA GLY A 9 -9.94 6.02 0.57
C GLY A 9 -10.92 5.56 1.67
N ALA A 10 -10.46 5.43 2.92
CA ALA A 10 -11.27 4.88 4.00
C ALA A 10 -12.11 5.95 4.73
N ASP A 11 -13.36 5.63 5.08
CA ASP A 11 -14.26 6.52 5.84
C ASP A 11 -13.73 6.90 7.23
N MET A 12 -12.79 6.10 7.78
CA MET A 12 -12.02 6.43 8.97
C MET A 12 -10.51 6.37 8.67
N PRO A 13 -9.69 7.30 9.21
CA PRO A 13 -8.25 7.28 9.03
C PRO A 13 -7.64 5.94 9.49
N MET A 14 -7.19 5.13 8.54
CA MET A 14 -6.75 3.76 8.81
C MET A 14 -5.24 3.68 9.08
N PHE A 15 -4.82 4.05 10.29
CA PHE A 15 -3.40 4.02 10.68
C PHE A 15 -2.77 2.64 10.54
N LEU A 16 -3.45 1.59 11.01
CA LEU A 16 -2.94 0.22 10.99
C LEU A 16 -2.79 -0.31 9.55
N GLY A 17 -3.78 -0.03 8.71
CA GLY A 17 -3.70 -0.32 7.28
C GLY A 17 -2.58 0.43 6.57
N SER A 18 -2.37 1.71 6.93
CA SER A 18 -1.30 2.54 6.37
C SER A 18 0.11 2.02 6.72
N MET A 19 0.28 1.50 7.95
CA MET A 19 1.55 0.91 8.41
C MET A 19 1.90 -0.38 7.69
N ILE A 20 0.90 -1.13 7.20
CA ILE A 20 1.11 -2.35 6.42
C ILE A 20 1.33 -2.00 4.94
N ALA A 21 0.51 -1.11 4.40
CA ALA A 21 0.51 -0.72 3.00
C ALA A 21 1.79 0.01 2.56
N GLY A 22 2.39 0.83 3.45
CA GLY A 22 3.61 1.57 3.14
C GLY A 22 4.81 0.68 2.84
N PRO A 23 5.25 -0.19 3.77
CA PRO A 23 6.35 -1.12 3.55
C PRO A 23 6.09 -2.10 2.40
N LEU A 24 4.87 -2.64 2.26
CA LEU A 24 4.51 -3.51 1.13
C LEU A 24 4.62 -2.77 -0.21
N GLY A 25 4.10 -1.54 -0.26
CA GLY A 25 4.21 -0.66 -1.42
C GLY A 25 5.66 -0.43 -1.84
N GLY A 26 6.50 -0.04 -0.88
CA GLY A 26 7.93 0.19 -1.11
C GLY A 26 8.68 -1.08 -1.52
N TYR A 27 8.34 -2.24 -0.95
CA TYR A 27 8.95 -3.52 -1.32
C TYR A 27 8.62 -3.92 -2.75
N CYS A 28 7.36 -3.78 -3.18
CA CYS A 28 6.94 -4.08 -4.55
C CYS A 28 7.63 -3.19 -5.58
N ILE A 29 7.70 -1.88 -5.32
CA ILE A 29 8.42 -0.93 -6.19
C ILE A 29 9.91 -1.31 -6.27
N LYS A 30 10.56 -1.51 -5.12
CA LYS A 30 11.98 -1.91 -5.07
C LYS A 30 12.27 -3.20 -5.83
N LYS A 31 11.37 -4.18 -5.74
CA LYS A 31 11.53 -5.46 -6.43
C LYS A 31 11.40 -5.32 -7.94
N PHE A 32 10.51 -4.45 -8.40
CA PHE A 32 10.39 -4.14 -9.82
C PHE A 32 11.60 -3.36 -10.32
N ASP A 33 12.02 -2.31 -9.61
CA ASP A 33 13.17 -1.49 -10.02
C ASP A 33 14.43 -2.36 -10.16
N ASN A 34 14.68 -3.27 -9.20
CA ASN A 34 15.79 -4.24 -9.29
C ASN A 34 15.68 -5.22 -10.49
N TRP A 35 14.47 -5.50 -10.98
CA TRP A 35 14.27 -6.43 -12.10
C TRP A 35 14.52 -5.76 -13.46
N VAL A 36 14.30 -4.45 -13.53
CA VAL A 36 14.56 -3.63 -14.72
C VAL A 36 15.97 -3.03 -14.69
N ASP A 37 16.65 -3.08 -13.55
CA ASP A 37 18.03 -2.64 -13.39
C ASP A 37 18.98 -3.33 -14.39
N GLY A 38 19.90 -2.55 -14.95
CA GLY A 38 20.84 -2.98 -16.00
C GLY A 38 20.21 -3.25 -17.38
N LYS A 39 18.88 -3.19 -17.54
CA LYS A 39 18.19 -3.32 -18.84
C LYS A 39 17.90 -1.99 -19.52
N ILE A 40 18.09 -0.87 -18.82
CA ILE A 40 17.78 0.48 -19.29
C ILE A 40 19.09 1.19 -19.63
N LYS A 41 19.07 2.03 -20.67
CA LYS A 41 20.22 2.87 -21.01
C LYS A 41 20.47 3.91 -19.93
N SER A 42 21.75 4.15 -19.63
CA SER A 42 22.18 5.24 -18.74
C SER A 42 21.54 6.57 -19.16
N GLY A 43 21.01 7.32 -18.19
CA GLY A 43 20.24 8.55 -18.39
C GLY A 43 18.72 8.36 -18.48
N PHE A 44 18.22 7.19 -18.90
CA PHE A 44 16.78 6.87 -18.88
C PHE A 44 16.34 6.16 -17.58
N GLU A 45 17.28 5.65 -16.79
CA GLU A 45 17.02 4.90 -15.55
C GLU A 45 16.11 5.67 -14.58
N MET A 46 16.42 6.93 -14.31
CA MET A 46 15.56 7.75 -13.42
C MET A 46 14.18 8.01 -14.00
N LEU A 47 14.04 8.07 -15.33
CA LEU A 47 12.75 8.27 -15.98
C LEU A 47 11.89 7.01 -15.81
N VAL A 48 12.46 5.83 -16.09
CA VAL A 48 11.78 4.55 -15.93
C VAL A 48 11.46 4.26 -14.46
N ASN A 49 12.40 4.52 -13.53
CA ASN A 49 12.18 4.28 -12.10
C ASN A 49 11.06 5.17 -11.54
N ASN A 50 11.00 6.45 -11.91
CA ASN A 50 9.92 7.34 -11.46
C ASN A 50 8.57 6.95 -12.08
N PHE A 51 8.53 6.60 -13.36
CA PHE A 51 7.28 6.21 -14.05
C PHE A 51 6.76 4.87 -13.54
N SER A 52 7.67 3.90 -13.36
CA SER A 52 7.43 2.61 -12.72
C SER A 52 6.84 2.78 -11.32
N ALA A 53 7.52 3.52 -10.45
CA ALA A 53 7.06 3.76 -9.09
C ALA A 53 5.68 4.45 -9.06
N GLY A 54 5.39 5.33 -10.01
CA GLY A 54 4.08 5.95 -10.19
C GLY A 54 2.97 4.94 -10.54
N ILE A 55 3.16 4.14 -11.59
CA ILE A 55 2.17 3.14 -12.05
C ILE A 55 1.96 2.05 -10.99
N ILE A 56 3.05 1.47 -10.49
CA ILE A 56 3.00 0.42 -9.47
C ILE A 56 2.39 0.98 -8.18
N GLY A 57 2.79 2.19 -7.78
CA GLY A 57 2.24 2.88 -6.62
C GLY A 57 0.72 3.10 -6.72
N MET A 58 0.21 3.44 -7.91
CA MET A 58 -1.22 3.59 -8.17
C MET A 58 -1.96 2.25 -8.08
N ILE A 59 -1.46 1.20 -8.75
CA ILE A 59 -2.07 -0.13 -8.70
C ILE A 59 -2.11 -0.64 -7.25
N LEU A 60 -1.01 -0.51 -6.53
CA LEU A 60 -0.93 -0.92 -5.12
C LEU A 60 -1.85 -0.08 -4.23
N ALA A 61 -2.04 1.21 -4.51
CA ALA A 61 -2.99 2.04 -3.77
C ALA A 61 -4.43 1.52 -3.91
N ILE A 62 -4.84 1.15 -5.13
CA ILE A 62 -6.17 0.58 -5.40
C ILE A 62 -6.33 -0.78 -4.71
N LEU A 63 -5.34 -1.67 -4.87
CA LEU A 63 -5.38 -2.99 -4.24
C LEU A 63 -5.38 -2.90 -2.71
N ALA A 64 -4.61 -1.97 -2.15
CA ALA A 64 -4.57 -1.75 -0.71
C ALA A 64 -5.91 -1.20 -0.20
N PHE A 65 -6.54 -0.29 -0.94
CA PHE A 65 -7.88 0.20 -0.60
C PHE A 65 -8.91 -0.94 -0.60
N LEU A 66 -8.94 -1.77 -1.64
CA LEU A 66 -9.90 -2.87 -1.78
C LEU A 66 -9.63 -4.06 -0.83
N GLY A 67 -8.37 -4.30 -0.46
CA GLY A 67 -7.98 -5.45 0.37
C GLY A 67 -7.78 -5.11 1.84
N ILE A 68 -6.94 -4.11 2.13
CA ILE A 68 -6.59 -3.73 3.51
C ILE A 68 -7.77 -3.03 4.19
N GLY A 69 -8.54 -2.23 3.45
CA GLY A 69 -9.76 -1.58 3.93
C GLY A 69 -10.71 -2.54 4.68
N PRO A 70 -11.30 -3.53 3.97
CA PRO A 70 -12.23 -4.48 4.59
C PRO A 70 -11.55 -5.39 5.63
N ALA A 71 -10.28 -5.77 5.42
CA ALA A 71 -9.57 -6.61 6.39
C ALA A 71 -9.43 -5.93 7.76
N VAL A 72 -9.09 -4.64 7.78
CA VAL A 72 -8.98 -3.87 9.01
C VAL A 72 -10.36 -3.64 9.63
N GLU A 73 -11.41 -3.40 8.83
CA GLU A 73 -12.77 -3.25 9.33
C GLU A 73 -13.27 -4.51 10.06
N VAL A 74 -13.03 -5.69 9.47
CA VAL A 74 -13.37 -6.98 10.11
C VAL A 74 -12.60 -7.16 11.41
N LEU A 75 -11.30 -6.88 11.42
CA LEU A 75 -10.48 -6.94 12.62
C LEU A 75 -11.02 -6.02 13.71
N SER A 76 -11.37 -4.78 13.36
CA SER A 76 -11.97 -3.82 14.29
C SER A 76 -13.31 -4.31 14.87
N LYS A 77 -14.16 -4.94 14.06
CA LYS A 77 -15.43 -5.53 14.53
C LYS A 77 -15.20 -6.68 15.53
N ILE A 78 -14.23 -7.55 15.26
CA ILE A 78 -13.87 -8.65 16.16
C ILE A 78 -13.34 -8.10 17.49
N LEU A 79 -12.44 -7.12 17.44
CA LEU A 79 -11.90 -6.49 18.64
C LEU A 79 -13.00 -5.80 19.45
N ALA A 80 -13.92 -5.08 18.79
CA ALA A 80 -15.07 -4.45 19.45
C ALA A 80 -16.00 -5.47 20.13
N ALA A 81 -16.25 -6.60 19.48
CA ALA A 81 -17.03 -7.70 20.08
C ALA A 81 -16.33 -8.30 21.31
N GLY A 82 -15.00 -8.47 21.26
CA GLY A 82 -14.21 -8.93 22.40
C GLY A 82 -14.22 -7.96 23.59
N VAL A 83 -14.16 -6.65 23.32
CA VAL A 83 -14.29 -5.62 24.37
C VAL A 83 -15.68 -5.63 25.00
N ASN A 84 -16.75 -5.72 24.20
CA ASN A 84 -18.13 -5.82 24.72
C ASN A 84 -18.40 -7.11 25.50
N PHE A 85 -17.61 -8.17 25.31
CA PHE A 85 -17.70 -9.38 26.12
C PHE A 85 -16.99 -9.26 27.47
N MET A 86 -15.97 -8.39 27.57
CA MET A 86 -15.22 -8.13 28.80
C MET A 86 -15.86 -7.09 29.72
N VAL A 87 -16.77 -6.26 29.18
CA VAL A 87 -17.57 -5.28 29.94
C VAL A 87 -18.86 -5.94 30.40
#